data_AF-A0A0H3C7E8-F1
#
_entry.id   AF-A0A0H3C7E8-F1
#
_cell.length_a   1.000
_cell.length_b   1.000
_cell.length_c   1.000
_cell.angle_alpha   90.00
_cell.angle_beta   90.00
_cell.angle_gamma   90.00
#
_symmetry.space_group_name_H-M   'P 1'
#
loop_
_entity.id
_entity.type
_entity.pdbx_description
1 polymer ?
#
loop_
_entity_poly.entity_id
_entity_poly.type
_entity_poly.pdbx_seq_one_letter_code
_entity_poly.pdbx_strand_id
1 'polypeptide(L)'
;MTARPDLMSDPGGAPEADLQAAICSLNPARFAGERIGGALVELQAARQDVEKAVERILAEAEAMLDGDTSVERAIAVMEACAVHDIVGQRLTKVEALLAELDRRLARLAGAAALTALPEPESPSEARQRELWLNGPARPAEGLSQADADRLFE
;
A
#
# COMPACT_ATOMS: atom_id res chain seq x y z
N MET A 1 66.07 17.49 -18.57
CA MET A 1 65.17 16.59 -19.31
C MET A 1 64.06 16.23 -18.34
N THR A 2 62.85 16.66 -18.66
CA THR A 2 61.69 16.83 -17.79
C THR A 2 61.12 15.50 -17.28
N ALA A 3 60.82 15.46 -15.99
CA ALA A 3 60.02 14.43 -15.37
C ALA A 3 58.59 14.47 -15.93
N ARG A 4 58.06 13.31 -16.34
CA ARG A 4 56.61 13.10 -16.54
C ARG A 4 56.03 12.67 -15.20
N PRO A 5 55.02 13.36 -14.65
CA PRO A 5 54.18 12.77 -13.61
C PRO A 5 53.16 11.86 -14.31
N ASP A 6 53.20 10.57 -13.99
CA ASP A 6 52.14 9.64 -14.37
C ASP A 6 50.86 10.02 -13.63
N LEU A 7 49.78 10.07 -14.42
CA LEU A 7 48.41 10.32 -14.01
C LEU A 7 48.05 9.47 -12.79
N MET A 8 47.72 10.15 -11.69
CA MET A 8 46.73 9.62 -10.76
C MET A 8 45.48 9.27 -11.57
N SER A 9 45.22 7.98 -11.71
CA SER A 9 43.88 7.50 -12.08
C SER A 9 42.98 7.87 -10.91
N ASP A 10 42.16 8.89 -11.13
CA ASP A 10 41.08 9.27 -10.22
C ASP A 10 39.99 8.18 -10.23
N PRO A 11 39.72 7.49 -9.11
CA PRO A 11 38.57 6.59 -9.01
C PRO A 11 37.29 7.33 -8.59
N GLY A 12 37.31 8.66 -8.46
CA GLY A 12 36.25 9.47 -7.83
C GLY A 12 34.96 9.66 -8.63
N GLY A 13 34.91 9.32 -9.92
CA GLY A 13 33.75 9.64 -10.77
C GLY A 13 32.53 8.71 -10.68
N ALA A 14 32.69 7.48 -10.19
CA ALA A 14 31.62 6.48 -10.16
C ALA A 14 30.55 6.70 -9.07
N PRO A 15 30.90 6.95 -7.79
CA PRO A 15 29.90 7.04 -6.71
C PRO A 15 29.03 8.31 -6.78
N GLU A 16 29.58 9.42 -7.27
CA GLU A 16 28.84 10.70 -7.37
C GLU A 16 27.85 10.67 -8.54
N ALA A 17 28.19 10.02 -9.65
CA ALA A 17 27.29 9.81 -10.79
C ALA A 17 26.13 8.86 -10.44
N ASP A 18 26.39 7.79 -9.69
CA ASP A 18 25.37 6.84 -9.25
C ASP A 18 24.39 7.47 -8.24
N LEU A 19 24.90 8.30 -7.31
CA LEU A 19 24.06 9.06 -6.39
C LEU A 19 23.19 10.09 -7.11
N GLN A 20 23.76 10.86 -8.03
CA GLN A 20 23.03 11.84 -8.83
C GLN A 20 21.92 11.16 -9.65
N ALA A 21 22.23 10.01 -10.27
CA ALA A 21 21.25 9.21 -10.99
C ALA A 21 20.12 8.71 -10.08
N ALA A 22 20.44 8.26 -8.86
CA ALA A 22 19.44 7.81 -7.89
C ALA A 22 18.52 8.95 -7.44
N ILE A 23 19.06 10.14 -7.16
CA ILE A 23 18.28 11.34 -6.81
C ILE A 23 17.35 11.74 -7.97
N CYS A 24 17.87 11.80 -9.20
CA CYS A 24 17.06 12.07 -10.39
C CYS A 24 15.97 11.01 -10.59
N SER A 25 16.25 9.74 -10.26
CA SER A 25 15.30 8.64 -10.39
C SER A 25 14.11 8.75 -9.43
N LEU A 26 14.24 9.44 -8.30
CA LEU A 26 13.11 9.69 -7.39
C LEU A 26 12.04 10.54 -8.07
N ASN A 27 12.45 11.49 -8.91
CA ASN A 27 11.58 12.42 -9.63
C ASN A 27 10.41 12.93 -8.75
N PRO A 28 10.72 13.59 -7.62
CA PRO A 28 9.73 13.96 -6.61
C PRO A 28 8.64 14.87 -7.16
N ALA A 29 8.97 15.76 -8.11
CA ALA A 29 7.99 16.64 -8.76
C ALA A 29 6.90 15.85 -9.51
N ARG A 30 7.25 14.77 -10.21
CA ARG A 30 6.28 13.92 -10.92
C ARG A 30 5.46 13.03 -9.98
N PHE A 31 6.04 12.60 -8.86
CA PHE A 31 5.37 11.68 -7.93
C PHE A 31 4.46 12.40 -6.94
N ALA A 32 4.93 13.48 -6.30
CA ALA A 32 4.20 14.16 -5.24
C ALA A 32 2.88 14.81 -5.73
N GLY A 33 2.88 15.38 -6.94
CA GLY A 33 1.71 16.04 -7.50
C GLY A 33 0.74 15.10 -8.21
N GLU A 34 1.23 14.39 -9.24
CA GLU A 34 0.34 13.66 -10.15
C GLU A 34 0.05 12.24 -9.67
N ARG A 35 1.08 11.46 -9.34
CA ARG A 35 0.91 10.03 -9.07
C ARG A 35 0.39 9.74 -7.66
N ILE A 36 0.93 10.38 -6.64
CA ILE A 36 0.47 10.22 -5.25
C ILE A 36 -0.92 10.84 -5.11
N GLY A 37 -1.14 12.03 -5.68
CA GLY A 37 -2.47 12.63 -5.75
C GLY A 37 -3.50 11.71 -6.42
N GLY A 38 -3.14 11.12 -7.58
CA GLY A 38 -3.99 10.14 -8.26
C GLY A 38 -4.29 8.91 -7.41
N ALA A 39 -3.30 8.33 -6.73
CA ALA A 39 -3.51 7.19 -5.85
C ALA A 39 -4.41 7.51 -4.64
N LEU A 40 -4.28 8.71 -4.07
CA LEU A 40 -5.18 9.16 -3.00
C LEU A 40 -6.63 9.28 -3.49
N VAL A 41 -6.84 9.83 -4.70
CA VAL A 41 -8.17 9.89 -5.31
C VAL A 41 -8.74 8.48 -5.53
N GLU A 42 -7.92 7.54 -6.02
CA GLU A 42 -8.33 6.15 -6.20
C GLU A 42 -8.70 5.46 -4.88
N LEU A 43 -7.94 5.69 -3.80
CA LEU A 43 -8.26 5.20 -2.46
C LEU A 43 -9.56 5.79 -1.91
N GLN A 44 -9.76 7.10 -2.07
CA GLN A 44 -10.98 7.77 -1.63
C GLN A 44 -12.21 7.25 -2.37
N ALA A 45 -12.08 7.05 -3.69
CA ALA A 45 -13.14 6.49 -4.51
C ALA A 45 -13.44 5.04 -4.11
N ALA A 46 -12.41 4.20 -3.89
CA ALA A 46 -12.59 2.84 -3.40
C ALA A 46 -13.35 2.80 -2.06
N ARG A 47 -12.98 3.66 -1.10
CA ARG A 47 -13.69 3.78 0.18
C ARG A 47 -15.16 4.15 -0.01
N GLN A 48 -15.45 5.16 -0.83
CA GLN A 48 -16.82 5.60 -1.09
C GLN A 48 -17.65 4.52 -1.80
N ASP A 49 -17.05 3.80 -2.74
CA ASP A 49 -17.69 2.71 -3.46
C ASP A 49 -18.07 1.57 -2.48
N VAL A 50 -17.16 1.21 -1.57
CA VAL A 50 -17.42 0.23 -0.50
C VAL A 50 -18.53 0.70 0.44
N GLU A 51 -18.50 1.95 0.91
CA GLU A 51 -19.51 2.48 1.83
C GLU A 51 -20.91 2.40 1.22
N LYS A 52 -21.08 2.83 -0.03
CA LYS A 52 -22.37 2.75 -0.74
C LYS A 52 -22.84 1.31 -0.93
N ALA A 53 -21.92 0.40 -1.25
CA ALA A 53 -22.27 -1.01 -1.43
C ALA A 53 -22.72 -1.64 -0.11
N VAL A 54 -22.03 -1.35 1.00
CA VAL A 54 -22.40 -1.82 2.33
C VAL A 54 -23.76 -1.27 2.75
N GLU A 55 -24.02 0.03 2.55
CA GLU A 55 -25.34 0.63 2.81
C GLU A 55 -26.45 -0.08 2.03
N ARG A 56 -26.23 -0.37 0.74
CA ARG A 56 -27.20 -1.10 -0.08
C ARG A 56 -27.40 -2.54 0.43
N ILE A 57 -26.32 -3.27 0.69
CA ILE A 57 -26.39 -4.66 1.18
C ILE A 57 -27.19 -4.74 2.48
N LEU A 58 -26.91 -3.83 3.43
CA LEU A 58 -27.61 -3.79 4.71
C LEU A 58 -29.09 -3.46 4.53
N ALA A 59 -29.43 -2.47 3.70
CA ALA A 59 -30.83 -2.12 3.44
C ALA A 59 -31.64 -3.27 2.81
N GLU A 60 -31.04 -3.99 1.85
CA GLU A 60 -31.69 -5.16 1.25
C GLU A 60 -31.81 -6.32 2.25
N ALA A 61 -30.78 -6.55 3.07
CA ALA A 61 -30.80 -7.60 4.10
C ALA A 61 -31.83 -7.31 5.21
N GLU A 62 -31.97 -6.06 5.64
CA GLU A 62 -33.02 -5.63 6.58
C GLU A 62 -34.42 -5.91 6.02
N ALA A 63 -34.68 -5.55 4.76
CA ALA A 63 -35.95 -5.86 4.10
C ALA A 63 -36.24 -7.38 4.04
N MET A 64 -35.21 -8.20 3.81
CA MET A 64 -35.34 -9.65 3.83
C MET A 64 -35.67 -10.19 5.23
N LEU A 65 -35.10 -9.62 6.28
CA LEU A 65 -35.41 -9.97 7.68
C LEU A 65 -36.85 -9.62 8.06
N ASP A 66 -37.39 -8.53 7.52
CA ASP A 66 -38.79 -8.12 7.69
C ASP A 66 -39.78 -8.97 6.88
N GLY A 67 -39.29 -9.96 6.13
CA GLY A 67 -40.10 -10.98 5.43
C GLY A 67 -40.16 -10.83 3.91
N ASP A 68 -39.59 -9.78 3.32
CA ASP A 68 -39.45 -9.62 1.86
C ASP A 68 -38.26 -10.43 1.33
N THR A 69 -38.43 -11.76 1.31
CA THR A 69 -37.40 -12.72 0.85
C THR A 69 -37.41 -12.95 -0.66
N SER A 70 -37.77 -11.93 -1.43
CA SER A 70 -37.84 -12.03 -2.89
C SER A 70 -36.46 -12.30 -3.50
N VAL A 71 -36.44 -13.06 -4.60
CA VAL A 71 -35.19 -13.39 -5.32
C VAL A 71 -34.52 -12.10 -5.83
N GLU A 72 -35.32 -11.10 -6.17
CA GLU A 72 -34.89 -9.76 -6.56
C GLU A 72 -34.01 -9.09 -5.49
N ARG A 73 -34.30 -9.25 -4.20
CA ARG A 73 -33.49 -8.71 -3.09
C ARG A 73 -32.14 -9.41 -3.00
N ALA A 74 -32.15 -10.74 -3.11
CA ALA A 74 -30.92 -11.53 -3.14
C ALA A 74 -30.03 -11.14 -4.34
N ILE A 75 -30.64 -10.89 -5.51
CA ILE A 75 -29.92 -10.38 -6.69
C ILE A 75 -29.35 -8.98 -6.41
N ALA A 76 -30.11 -8.07 -5.80
CA ALA A 76 -29.64 -6.72 -5.46
C ALA A 76 -28.43 -6.73 -4.50
N VAL A 77 -28.40 -7.64 -3.53
CA VAL A 77 -27.24 -7.87 -2.65
C VAL A 77 -26.04 -8.33 -3.47
N MET A 78 -26.23 -9.33 -4.35
CA MET A 78 -25.16 -9.86 -5.20
C MET A 78 -24.60 -8.79 -6.15
N GLU A 79 -25.46 -7.94 -6.72
CA GLU A 79 -25.05 -6.80 -7.55
C GLU A 79 -24.24 -5.78 -6.76
N ALA A 80 -24.66 -5.46 -5.53
CA ALA A 80 -23.93 -4.54 -4.67
C ALA A 80 -22.53 -5.08 -4.33
N CYS A 81 -22.41 -6.39 -4.09
CA CYS A 81 -21.13 -7.07 -3.87
C CYS A 81 -20.18 -7.01 -5.07
N ALA A 82 -20.66 -6.76 -6.29
CA ALA A 82 -19.81 -6.65 -7.49
C ALA A 82 -18.81 -5.47 -7.40
N VAL A 83 -18.99 -4.56 -6.43
CA VAL A 83 -18.04 -3.48 -6.13
C VAL A 83 -16.62 -3.97 -5.80
N HIS A 84 -16.46 -5.24 -5.38
CA HIS A 84 -15.14 -5.77 -5.02
C HIS A 84 -14.16 -5.73 -6.19
N ASP A 85 -14.63 -5.93 -7.43
CA ASP A 85 -13.76 -5.93 -8.61
C ASP A 85 -13.18 -4.55 -8.86
N ILE A 86 -14.04 -3.52 -8.91
CA ILE A 86 -13.57 -2.15 -9.12
C ILE A 86 -12.68 -1.67 -7.96
N VAL A 87 -12.98 -2.07 -6.71
CA VAL A 87 -12.13 -1.78 -5.55
C VAL A 87 -10.77 -2.46 -5.69
N GLY A 88 -10.73 -3.75 -6.09
CA GLY A 88 -9.48 -4.48 -6.32
C GLY A 88 -8.62 -3.85 -7.41
N GLN A 89 -9.23 -3.39 -8.51
CA GLN A 89 -8.53 -2.68 -9.57
C GLN A 89 -7.92 -1.36 -9.08
N ARG A 90 -8.66 -0.60 -8.25
CA ARG A 90 -8.16 0.65 -7.66
C ARG A 90 -7.00 0.40 -6.70
N LEU A 91 -7.11 -0.61 -5.83
CA LEU A 91 -6.03 -0.98 -4.90
C LEU A 91 -4.78 -1.45 -5.63
N THR A 92 -4.93 -2.23 -6.72
CA THR A 92 -3.79 -2.66 -7.55
C THR A 92 -2.97 -1.47 -8.08
N LYS A 93 -3.64 -0.36 -8.47
CA LYS A 93 -2.93 0.86 -8.92
C LYS A 93 -2.11 1.50 -7.80
N VAL A 94 -2.65 1.51 -6.58
CA VAL A 94 -2.00 2.06 -5.39
C VAL A 94 -0.81 1.19 -5.00
N GLU A 95 -0.98 -0.12 -4.97
CA GLU A 95 0.10 -1.09 -4.73
C GLU A 95 1.25 -0.94 -5.73
N ALA A 96 0.93 -0.83 -7.02
CA ALA A 96 1.92 -0.61 -8.06
C ALA A 96 2.69 0.71 -7.89
N LEU A 97 2.03 1.75 -7.38
CA LEU A 97 2.69 3.02 -7.03
C LEU A 97 3.65 2.84 -5.84
N LEU A 98 3.18 2.20 -4.77
CA LEU A 98 4.00 1.97 -3.57
C LEU A 98 5.23 1.10 -3.88
N ALA A 99 5.08 0.04 -4.67
CA ALA A 99 6.19 -0.81 -5.09
C ALA A 99 7.20 -0.09 -6.01
N GLU A 100 6.75 0.87 -6.81
CA GLU A 100 7.66 1.72 -7.59
C GLU A 100 8.41 2.72 -6.70
N LEU A 101 7.74 3.30 -5.70
CA LEU A 101 8.35 4.21 -4.75
C LEU A 101 9.40 3.49 -3.90
N ASP A 102 9.07 2.31 -3.38
CA ASP A 102 9.97 1.47 -2.60
C ASP A 102 11.26 1.13 -3.38
N ARG A 103 11.13 0.66 -4.63
CA ARG A 103 12.30 0.40 -5.50
C ARG A 103 13.17 1.63 -5.72
N ARG A 104 12.60 2.83 -5.81
CA ARG A 104 13.38 4.08 -5.97
C ARG A 104 14.08 4.47 -4.68
N LEU A 105 13.40 4.36 -3.54
CA LEU A 105 13.99 4.64 -2.23
C LEU A 105 15.12 3.65 -1.91
N ALA A 106 14.95 2.36 -2.22
CA ALA A 106 16.00 1.36 -2.07
C ALA A 106 17.24 1.68 -2.94
N ARG A 107 17.04 2.11 -4.19
CA ARG A 107 18.14 2.56 -5.06
C ARG A 107 18.86 3.78 -4.49
N LEU A 108 18.12 4.76 -3.96
CA LEU A 108 18.71 5.92 -3.31
C LEU A 108 19.54 5.53 -2.08
N ALA A 109 18.97 4.72 -1.20
CA ALA A 109 19.65 4.28 0.02
C ALA A 109 20.96 3.54 -0.32
N GLY A 110 20.93 2.67 -1.34
CA GLY A 110 22.12 1.97 -1.83
C GLY A 110 23.17 2.93 -2.42
N ALA A 111 22.77 3.84 -3.30
CA ALA A 111 23.69 4.78 -3.96
C ALA A 111 24.32 5.79 -2.98
N ALA A 112 23.57 6.21 -1.96
CA ALA A 112 24.02 7.15 -0.95
C ALA A 112 24.73 6.47 0.24
N ALA A 113 24.89 5.13 0.21
CA ALA A 113 25.36 4.32 1.33
C ALA A 113 24.67 4.67 2.66
N LEU A 114 23.39 5.06 2.59
CA LEU A 114 22.61 5.47 3.75
C LEU A 114 22.30 4.23 4.57
N THR A 115 22.99 4.09 5.69
CA THR A 115 22.58 3.19 6.75
C THR A 115 21.41 3.83 7.49
N ALA A 116 20.37 3.05 7.77
CA ALA A 116 19.29 3.48 8.65
C ALA A 116 19.90 3.99 9.96
N LEU A 117 19.60 5.24 10.32
CA LEU A 117 19.85 5.69 11.68
C LEU A 117 18.88 4.91 12.56
N PRO A 118 19.33 4.33 13.69
CA PRO A 118 18.42 3.76 14.67
C PRO A 118 17.60 4.91 15.26
N GLU A 119 16.47 5.22 14.64
CA GLU A 119 15.49 6.11 15.23
C GLU A 119 14.71 5.32 16.28
N PRO A 120 14.71 5.77 17.55
CA PRO A 120 13.85 5.16 18.55
C PRO A 120 12.41 5.34 18.08
N GLU A 121 11.68 4.23 18.01
CA GLU A 121 10.27 4.27 17.68
C GLU A 121 9.54 5.23 18.63
N SER A 122 8.80 6.17 18.06
CA SER A 122 7.95 7.04 18.87
C SER A 122 6.78 6.24 19.47
N PRO A 123 6.25 6.65 20.63
CA PRO A 123 5.06 6.01 21.21
C PRO A 123 3.85 5.99 20.27
N SER A 124 3.77 6.95 19.35
CA SER A 124 2.73 7.00 18.32
C SER A 124 2.92 5.90 17.28
N GLU A 125 4.14 5.73 16.78
CA GLU A 125 4.47 4.68 15.81
C GLU A 125 4.28 3.29 16.43
N ALA A 126 4.68 3.09 17.69
CA ALA A 126 4.47 1.83 18.41
C ALA A 126 2.99 1.46 18.49
N ARG A 127 2.15 2.42 18.89
CA ARG A 127 0.70 2.26 18.92
C ARG A 127 0.11 2.01 17.53
N GLN A 128 0.62 2.68 16.50
CA GLN A 128 0.14 2.50 15.13
C GLN A 128 0.51 1.12 14.57
N ARG A 129 1.69 0.61 14.91
CA ARG A 129 2.16 -0.75 14.60
C ARG A 129 1.27 -1.81 15.27
N GLU A 130 0.94 -1.61 16.54
CA GLU A 130 -0.01 -2.45 17.27
C GLU A 130 -1.39 -2.45 16.61
N LEU A 131 -1.90 -1.30 16.17
CA LEU A 131 -3.20 -1.20 15.49
C LEU A 131 -3.22 -1.91 14.13
N TRP A 132 -2.13 -1.88 13.37
CA TRP A 132 -2.00 -2.61 12.10
C TRP A 132 -2.00 -4.13 12.28
N LEU A 133 -1.51 -4.63 13.42
CA LEU A 133 -1.55 -6.06 13.76
C LEU A 133 -2.96 -6.57 14.09
N ASN A 134 -3.96 -5.68 14.21
CA ASN A 134 -5.36 -6.02 14.49
C ASN A 134 -6.26 -6.00 13.23
N GLY A 135 -5.69 -6.01 12.03
CA GLY A 135 -6.44 -6.21 10.78
C GLY A 135 -6.88 -7.66 10.58
N PRO A 136 -7.70 -7.96 9.55
CA PRO A 136 -8.00 -9.34 9.16
C PRO A 136 -6.69 -10.12 9.02
N ALA A 137 -6.59 -11.27 9.70
CA ALA A 137 -5.37 -12.04 9.69
C ALA A 137 -5.00 -12.44 8.25
N ARG A 138 -3.70 -12.44 7.94
CA ARG A 138 -3.23 -12.92 6.63
C ARG A 138 -3.66 -14.38 6.44
N PRO A 139 -3.83 -14.85 5.19
CA PRO A 139 -4.03 -16.28 4.93
C PRO A 139 -2.94 -17.09 5.65
N ALA A 140 -3.35 -18.02 6.51
CA ALA A 140 -2.52 -18.84 7.42
C ALA A 140 -2.01 -18.19 8.73
N GLU A 141 -2.34 -16.93 9.03
CA GLU A 141 -2.05 -16.26 10.31
C GLU A 141 -3.29 -16.12 11.22
N GLY A 142 -4.48 -16.52 10.75
CA GLY A 142 -5.73 -16.47 11.51
C GLY A 142 -5.97 -17.71 12.37
N LEU A 143 -6.74 -17.55 13.45
CA LEU A 143 -7.28 -18.70 14.20
C LEU A 143 -8.07 -19.60 13.25
N SER A 144 -7.85 -20.91 13.31
CA SER A 144 -8.69 -21.83 12.55
C SER A 144 -10.11 -21.83 13.13
N GLN A 145 -11.10 -22.19 12.32
CA GLN A 145 -12.48 -22.33 12.82
C GLN A 145 -12.55 -23.27 14.03
N ALA A 146 -11.73 -24.34 14.04
CA ALA A 146 -11.62 -25.27 15.17
C ALA A 146 -10.97 -24.66 16.42
N ASP A 147 -10.19 -23.59 16.30
CA ASP A 147 -9.67 -22.82 17.43
C ASP A 147 -10.71 -21.83 17.96
N ALA A 148 -11.55 -21.28 17.08
CA ALA A 148 -12.65 -20.40 17.47
C ALA A 148 -13.76 -21.17 18.22
N ASP A 149 -14.11 -22.37 17.75
CA ASP A 149 -15.16 -23.20 18.36
C ASP A 149 -14.78 -23.62 19.80
N ARG A 150 -13.48 -23.85 20.07
CA ARG A 150 -12.94 -24.15 21.42
C ARG A 150 -13.08 -23.01 22.43
N LEU A 151 -13.38 -21.79 22.00
CA LEU A 151 -13.58 -20.65 22.90
C LEU A 151 -15.01 -20.61 23.49
N PHE A 152 -15.95 -21.34 22.89
CA PHE A 152 -17.37 -21.35 23.27
C PHE A 152 -17.85 -22.70 23.81
N GLU A 153 -16.93 -23.65 24.04
CA GLU A 153 -17.13 -24.91 24.79
C GLU A 153 -16.60 -24.79 26.23
#